data_AF-A0A534KFD2-F1
#
_entry.id   AF-A0A534KFD2-F1
#
_cell.length_a   1.000
_cell.length_b   1.000
_cell.length_c   1.000
_cell.angle_alpha   90.00
_cell.angle_beta   90.00
_cell.angle_gamma   90.00
#
_symmetry.space_group_name_H-M   'P 1'
#
loop_
_entity.id
_entity.type
_entity.pdbx_description
1 polymer ?
#
loop_
_entity_poly.entity_id
_entity_poly.type
_entity_poly.pdbx_seq_one_letter_code
_entity_poly.pdbx_strand_id
1 'polypeptide(L)'
;MSTNGKFVLTPAGTSNYTFHAYLSTLGLPIGPGDVLVWSWTANAAAGPPIAFDIHSHIGGYAEYYNTTADRANNSWNVPGSSDYAVQWTNPNPLSENVTYAFQLIPPPLVLWPFYLLLVAPLSMIGALVWYSRRKKKGSKA
;
A
#
# COMPACT_ATOMS: atom_id res chain seq x y z
N MET A 1 8.14 -0.14 -5.51
CA MET A 1 9.11 -1.23 -5.21
C MET A 1 8.43 -2.57 -5.39
N SER A 2 9.14 -3.66 -5.68
CA SER A 2 8.52 -4.98 -5.88
C SER A 2 9.38 -6.09 -5.26
N THR A 3 8.71 -7.12 -4.73
CA THR A 3 9.35 -8.33 -4.19
C THR A 3 8.50 -9.54 -4.55
N ASN A 4 9.12 -10.70 -4.74
CA ASN A 4 8.43 -11.95 -5.00
C ASN A 4 9.17 -13.10 -4.33
N GLY A 5 8.49 -14.23 -4.18
CA GLY A 5 9.08 -15.38 -3.51
C GLY A 5 8.23 -16.62 -3.61
N LYS A 6 8.78 -17.72 -3.08
CA LYS A 6 8.10 -19.01 -2.99
C LYS A 6 8.45 -19.69 -1.68
N PHE A 7 7.50 -20.44 -1.12
CA PHE A 7 7.69 -21.22 0.08
C PHE A 7 6.73 -22.41 0.09
N VAL A 8 6.93 -23.33 1.04
CA VAL A 8 6.07 -24.50 1.23
C VAL A 8 5.38 -24.36 2.59
N LEU A 9 4.06 -24.43 2.58
CA LEU A 9 3.26 -24.66 3.79
C LEU A 9 3.12 -26.16 3.99
N THR A 10 3.42 -26.62 5.20
CA THR A 10 3.25 -28.02 5.57
C THR A 10 1.78 -28.35 5.83
N PRO A 11 1.41 -29.63 6.01
CA PRO A 11 0.06 -30.02 6.41
C PRO A 11 -0.47 -29.28 7.65
N ALA A 12 -1.80 -29.14 7.71
CA ALA A 12 -2.48 -28.53 8.84
C ALA A 12 -2.08 -29.17 10.18
N GLY A 13 -1.77 -28.33 11.16
CA GLY A 13 -1.40 -28.75 12.51
C GLY A 13 0.06 -29.17 12.68
N THR A 14 0.89 -29.13 11.63
CA THR A 14 2.35 -29.34 11.76
C THR A 14 3.10 -28.02 11.82
N SER A 15 4.37 -28.02 12.25
CA SER A 15 5.21 -26.82 12.19
C SER A 15 5.34 -26.29 10.76
N ASN A 16 5.19 -24.97 10.57
CA ASN A 16 5.20 -24.27 9.27
C ASN A 16 3.98 -24.50 8.37
N TYR A 17 2.84 -24.90 8.95
CA TYR A 17 1.54 -24.85 8.24
C TYR A 17 1.06 -23.40 8.03
N THR A 18 1.68 -22.45 8.73
CA THR A 18 1.57 -21.01 8.53
C THR A 18 2.89 -20.43 8.06
N PHE A 19 2.82 -19.41 7.21
CA PHE A 19 3.93 -18.53 6.89
C PHE A 19 3.52 -17.10 7.23
N HIS A 20 4.24 -16.47 8.13
CA HIS A 20 4.03 -15.09 8.57
C HIS A 20 5.28 -14.27 8.23
N ALA A 21 5.09 -13.11 7.63
CA ALA A 21 6.18 -12.20 7.32
C ALA A 21 5.74 -10.75 7.43
N TYR A 22 6.56 -9.93 8.09
CA TYR A 22 6.42 -8.48 8.06
C TYR A 22 6.79 -7.95 6.67
N LEU A 23 5.99 -7.04 6.13
CA LEU A 23 6.26 -6.46 4.81
C LEU A 23 7.63 -5.76 4.75
N SER A 24 8.07 -5.18 5.86
CA SER A 24 9.42 -4.61 6.02
C SER A 24 10.53 -5.64 5.83
N THR A 25 10.38 -6.85 6.40
CA THR A 25 11.36 -7.95 6.23
C THR A 25 11.40 -8.51 4.82
N LEU A 26 10.32 -8.33 4.05
CA LEU A 26 10.27 -8.65 2.61
C LEU A 26 10.87 -7.56 1.72
N GLY A 27 11.43 -6.50 2.31
CA GLY A 27 12.05 -5.38 1.61
C GLY A 27 11.06 -4.34 1.09
N LEU A 28 9.84 -4.30 1.66
CA LEU A 28 8.83 -3.30 1.32
C LEU A 28 8.76 -2.25 2.44
N PRO A 29 9.32 -1.04 2.24
CA PRO A 29 9.24 0.05 3.21
C PRO A 29 7.84 0.69 3.16
N ILE A 30 6.84 -0.08 3.62
CA ILE A 30 5.44 0.29 3.58
C ILE A 30 5.14 1.45 4.54
N GLY A 31 4.35 2.41 4.07
CA GLY A 31 3.98 3.60 4.82
C GLY A 31 2.56 4.11 4.52
N PRO A 32 2.11 5.11 5.28
CA PRO A 32 0.76 5.66 5.14
C PRO A 32 0.49 6.18 3.72
N GLY A 33 -0.65 5.80 3.16
CA GLY A 33 -1.07 6.24 1.83
C GLY A 33 -0.46 5.46 0.66
N ASP A 34 0.45 4.52 0.92
CA ASP A 34 0.88 3.57 -0.09
C ASP A 34 -0.27 2.66 -0.53
N VAL A 35 -0.12 2.06 -1.71
CA VAL A 35 -0.97 0.96 -2.19
C VAL A 35 -0.11 -0.28 -2.35
N LEU A 36 -0.45 -1.34 -1.61
CA LEU A 36 0.13 -2.66 -1.78
C LEU A 36 -0.68 -3.42 -2.82
N VAL A 37 -0.12 -3.61 -4.01
CA VAL A 37 -0.63 -4.53 -5.03
C VAL A 37 -0.01 -5.89 -4.78
N TRP A 38 -0.82 -6.94 -4.78
CA TRP A 38 -0.38 -8.26 -4.40
C TRP A 38 -1.05 -9.35 -5.21
N SER A 39 -0.33 -10.47 -5.33
CA SER A 39 -0.85 -11.71 -5.92
C SER A 39 -0.15 -12.91 -5.32
N TRP A 40 -0.83 -14.04 -5.30
CA TRP A 40 -0.24 -15.33 -4.97
C TRP A 40 -1.01 -16.48 -5.61
N THR A 41 -0.33 -17.61 -5.73
CA THR A 41 -0.89 -18.88 -6.21
C THR A 41 -0.31 -20.03 -5.41
N ALA A 42 -1.13 -21.04 -5.16
CA ALA A 42 -0.77 -22.34 -4.62
C ALA A 42 -1.01 -23.46 -5.65
N ASN A 43 -0.50 -24.66 -5.37
CA ASN A 43 -0.70 -25.84 -6.22
C ASN A 43 -2.11 -26.45 -6.09
N ALA A 44 -2.98 -25.91 -5.23
CA ALA A 44 -4.36 -26.34 -5.07
C ALA A 44 -4.43 -27.84 -4.79
N ALA A 45 -3.79 -28.30 -3.70
CA ALA A 45 -3.92 -29.70 -3.33
C ALA A 45 -5.39 -30.03 -3.04
N ALA A 46 -5.75 -31.32 -3.05
CA ALA A 46 -7.15 -31.79 -3.11
C ALA A 46 -8.04 -31.47 -1.88
N GLY A 47 -7.62 -30.57 -0.99
CA GLY A 47 -8.30 -30.18 0.24
C GLY A 47 -8.79 -28.73 0.20
N PRO A 48 -9.07 -28.12 1.36
CA PRO A 48 -9.56 -26.76 1.42
C PRO A 48 -8.49 -25.75 0.98
N PRO A 49 -8.91 -24.61 0.38
CA PRO A 49 -7.99 -23.58 -0.06
C PRO A 49 -7.25 -22.89 1.09
N ILE A 50 -6.13 -22.26 0.78
CA ILE A 50 -5.27 -21.52 1.73
C ILE A 50 -5.99 -20.25 2.20
N ALA A 51 -5.91 -19.97 3.50
CA ALA A 51 -6.32 -18.69 4.06
C ALA A 51 -5.16 -17.69 3.99
N PHE A 52 -5.44 -16.47 3.54
CA PHE A 52 -4.49 -15.37 3.46
C PHE A 52 -5.05 -14.14 4.15
N ASP A 53 -4.22 -13.45 4.93
CA ASP A 53 -4.58 -12.22 5.61
C ASP A 53 -3.47 -11.16 5.58
N ILE A 54 -3.90 -9.90 5.67
CA ILE A 54 -3.05 -8.72 5.87
C ILE A 54 -3.47 -8.09 7.20
N HIS A 55 -2.53 -7.93 8.11
CA HIS A 55 -2.80 -7.47 9.47
C HIS A 55 -1.67 -6.63 10.04
N SER A 56 -1.89 -6.09 11.24
CA SER A 56 -0.83 -5.48 12.06
C SER A 56 -0.98 -5.89 13.53
N HIS A 57 0.05 -5.62 14.32
CA HIS A 57 0.10 -5.94 15.75
C HIS A 57 0.22 -4.70 16.66
N ILE A 58 0.46 -3.50 16.12
CA ILE A 58 0.43 -2.27 16.92
C ILE A 58 -0.97 -2.08 17.53
N GLY A 59 -1.05 -2.14 18.87
CA GLY A 59 -2.32 -2.04 19.59
C GLY A 59 -3.13 -3.33 19.64
N GLY A 60 -2.56 -4.46 19.22
CA GLY A 60 -3.22 -5.76 19.14
C GLY A 60 -3.39 -6.23 17.68
N TYR A 61 -3.96 -7.42 17.51
CA TYR A 61 -4.22 -7.96 16.17
C TYR A 61 -5.33 -7.16 15.49
N ALA A 62 -4.99 -6.51 14.39
CA ALA A 62 -5.93 -5.78 13.53
C ALA A 62 -5.83 -6.32 12.10
N GLU A 63 -6.90 -6.97 11.64
CA GLU A 63 -7.02 -7.49 10.28
C GLU A 63 -7.56 -6.40 9.35
N TYR A 64 -6.94 -6.27 8.18
CA TYR A 64 -7.33 -5.29 7.15
C TYR A 64 -7.84 -5.94 5.87
N TYR A 65 -7.40 -7.17 5.61
CA TYR A 65 -7.84 -7.95 4.48
C TYR A 65 -7.75 -9.43 4.81
N ASN A 66 -8.73 -10.22 4.35
CA ASN A 66 -8.67 -11.66 4.37
C ASN A 66 -9.28 -12.27 3.11
N THR A 67 -8.81 -13.45 2.73
CA THR A 67 -9.42 -14.25 1.67
C THR A 67 -9.00 -15.70 1.80
N THR A 68 -9.81 -16.62 1.26
CA THR A 68 -9.48 -18.04 1.21
C THR A 68 -9.61 -18.52 -0.23
N ALA A 69 -8.51 -18.94 -0.84
CA ALA A 69 -8.47 -19.36 -2.24
C ALA A 69 -7.24 -20.25 -2.54
N ASP A 70 -7.13 -20.78 -3.75
CA ASP A 70 -5.86 -21.37 -4.23
C ASP A 70 -5.01 -20.34 -5.00
N ARG A 71 -5.62 -19.22 -5.35
CA ARG A 71 -4.99 -18.09 -6.02
C ARG A 71 -5.79 -16.84 -5.72
N ALA A 72 -5.11 -15.73 -5.46
CA ALA A 72 -5.76 -14.45 -5.28
C ALA A 72 -4.83 -13.32 -5.72
N ASN A 73 -5.42 -12.20 -6.10
CA ASN A 73 -4.73 -10.96 -6.36
C ASN A 73 -5.66 -9.80 -6.04
N ASN A 74 -5.10 -8.72 -5.53
CA ASN A 74 -5.84 -7.49 -5.24
C ASN A 74 -4.86 -6.33 -5.00
N SER A 75 -5.41 -5.18 -4.64
CA SER A 75 -4.69 -4.06 -4.05
C SER A 75 -5.28 -3.67 -2.70
N TRP A 76 -4.45 -3.20 -1.80
CA TRP A 76 -4.86 -2.71 -0.48
C TRP A 76 -4.21 -1.36 -0.17
N ASN A 77 -5.02 -0.39 0.27
CA ASN A 77 -4.55 0.94 0.63
C ASN A 77 -4.12 0.97 2.10
N VAL A 78 -2.94 1.50 2.36
CA VAL A 78 -2.34 1.50 3.70
C VAL A 78 -2.94 2.64 4.53
N PRO A 79 -3.69 2.34 5.61
CA PRO A 79 -4.48 3.34 6.32
C PRO A 79 -3.65 4.25 7.25
N GLY A 80 -2.47 3.80 7.66
CA GLY A 80 -1.65 4.52 8.64
C GLY A 80 -0.26 3.93 8.75
N SER A 81 0.47 4.33 9.80
CA SER A 81 1.77 3.76 10.10
C SER A 81 1.58 2.58 11.05
N SER A 82 2.04 1.40 10.66
CA SER A 82 1.98 0.19 11.49
C SER A 82 3.02 -0.86 11.07
N ASP A 83 3.11 -1.94 11.84
CA ASP A 83 3.95 -3.11 11.57
C ASP A 83 3.22 -4.14 10.70
N TYR A 84 2.82 -3.73 9.49
CA TYR A 84 2.01 -4.57 8.62
C TYR A 84 2.71 -5.88 8.24
N ALA A 85 1.96 -6.96 8.37
CA ALA A 85 2.39 -8.31 8.05
C ALA A 85 1.37 -8.97 7.12
N VAL A 86 1.83 -10.04 6.51
CA VAL A 86 1.01 -10.96 5.73
C VAL A 86 1.15 -12.36 6.30
N GLN A 87 0.08 -13.11 6.22
CA GLN A 87 0.09 -14.51 6.63
C GLN A 87 -0.66 -15.38 5.64
N TRP A 88 -0.10 -16.56 5.37
CA TRP A 88 -0.79 -17.65 4.70
C TRP A 88 -0.90 -18.82 5.67
N THR A 89 -2.06 -19.44 5.73
CA THR A 89 -2.35 -20.60 6.58
C THR A 89 -2.91 -21.73 5.74
N ASN A 90 -2.29 -22.90 5.83
CA ASN A 90 -2.72 -24.10 5.12
C ASN A 90 -3.66 -24.95 6.01
N PRO A 91 -4.97 -25.00 5.70
CA PRO A 91 -5.91 -25.90 6.37
C PRO A 91 -5.89 -27.33 5.79
N ASN A 92 -5.15 -27.58 4.71
CA ASN A 92 -5.10 -28.85 4.01
C ASN A 92 -4.23 -29.88 4.76
N PRO A 93 -4.61 -31.18 4.81
CA PRO A 93 -3.73 -32.24 5.30
C PRO A 93 -2.51 -32.52 4.39
N LEU A 94 -2.41 -31.87 3.23
CA LEU A 94 -1.29 -31.96 2.29
C LEU A 94 -0.50 -30.65 2.26
N SER A 95 0.76 -30.73 1.87
CA SER A 95 1.60 -29.54 1.69
C SER A 95 1.15 -28.70 0.47
N GLU A 96 1.28 -27.39 0.61
CA GLU A 96 0.99 -26.42 -0.45
C GLU A 96 2.25 -25.57 -0.78
N ASN A 97 2.59 -25.47 -2.05
CA ASN A 97 3.65 -24.64 -2.59
C ASN A 97 3.07 -23.28 -2.99
N VAL A 98 3.37 -22.25 -2.22
CA VAL A 98 2.89 -20.89 -2.48
C VAL A 98 3.96 -20.11 -3.22
N THR A 99 3.55 -19.40 -4.28
CA THR A 99 4.35 -18.36 -4.93
C THR A 99 3.61 -17.04 -4.80
N TYR A 100 4.30 -15.98 -4.38
CA TYR A 100 3.72 -14.65 -4.19
C TYR A 100 4.51 -13.57 -4.94
N ALA A 101 3.82 -12.48 -5.25
CA ALA A 101 4.41 -11.26 -5.75
C ALA A 101 3.72 -10.04 -5.15
N PHE A 102 4.53 -9.07 -4.74
CA PHE A 102 4.10 -7.81 -4.15
C PHE A 102 4.72 -6.64 -4.90
N GLN A 103 3.93 -5.57 -5.03
CA GLN A 103 4.34 -4.29 -5.54
C GLN A 103 3.78 -3.19 -4.64
N LEU A 104 4.67 -2.36 -4.12
CA LEU A 104 4.32 -1.18 -3.35
C LEU A 104 4.36 0.05 -4.24
N ILE A 105 3.22 0.74 -4.34
CA ILE A 105 3.02 1.98 -5.09
C ILE A 105 2.94 3.12 -4.06
N PRO A 106 3.87 4.09 -4.09
CA PRO A 106 3.83 5.22 -3.17
C PRO A 106 2.65 6.14 -3.45
N PRO A 107 2.16 6.91 -2.45
CA PRO A 107 1.10 7.89 -2.67
C PRO A 107 1.52 8.90 -3.73
N PRO A 108 0.56 9.41 -4.54
CA PRO A 108 0.86 10.47 -5.49
C PRO A 108 1.39 11.71 -4.77
N LEU A 109 2.39 12.37 -5.39
CA LEU A 109 2.92 13.61 -4.87
C LEU A 109 1.84 14.70 -4.87
N VAL A 110 1.55 15.22 -3.69
CA VAL A 110 0.56 16.26 -3.48
C VAL A 110 1.22 17.63 -3.74
N LEU A 111 1.21 18.08 -5.01
CA LEU A 111 1.94 19.28 -5.46
C LEU A 111 1.16 20.60 -5.35
N TRP A 112 -0.15 20.57 -5.06
CA TRP A 112 -0.99 21.78 -4.92
C TRP A 112 -0.44 22.86 -3.97
N PRO A 113 0.30 22.57 -2.88
CA PRO A 113 0.86 23.64 -2.04
C PRO A 113 1.94 24.44 -2.78
N PHE A 114 2.68 23.82 -3.70
CA PHE A 114 3.66 24.50 -4.55
C PHE A 114 2.99 25.37 -5.62
N TYR A 115 1.83 24.95 -6.14
CA TYR A 115 1.04 25.78 -7.04
C TYR A 115 0.56 27.07 -6.35
N LEU A 116 0.13 26.99 -5.08
CA LEU A 116 -0.25 28.19 -4.31
C LEU A 116 0.93 29.15 -4.12
N LEU A 117 2.13 28.62 -3.87
CA LEU A 117 3.37 29.41 -3.75
C LEU A 117 3.77 30.12 -5.04
N LEU A 118 3.44 29.58 -6.22
CA LEU A 118 3.77 30.21 -7.52
C LEU A 118 2.67 31.17 -8.02
N VAL A 119 1.40 30.81 -7.84
CA VAL A 119 0.26 31.60 -8.36
C VAL A 119 -0.03 32.82 -7.49
N ALA A 120 0.10 32.73 -6.16
CA ALA A 120 -0.21 33.84 -5.26
C ALA A 120 0.71 35.08 -5.47
N PRO A 121 2.05 34.95 -5.58
CA PRO A 121 2.92 36.09 -5.84
C PRO A 121 2.66 36.74 -7.19
N LEU A 122 2.43 35.93 -8.24
CA LEU A 122 2.15 36.43 -9.59
C LEU A 122 0.84 37.23 -9.63
N SER A 123 -0.19 36.75 -8.93
CA SER A 123 -1.48 37.44 -8.80
C SER A 123 -1.32 38.77 -8.05
N MET A 124 -0.52 38.77 -6.98
CA MET A 124 -0.24 39.97 -6.18
C MET A 124 0.56 41.02 -6.99
N ILE A 125 1.56 40.60 -7.75
CA ILE A 125 2.32 41.47 -8.67
C ILE A 125 1.39 42.05 -9.73
N GLY A 126 0.53 41.21 -10.34
CA GLY A 126 -0.46 41.66 -11.32
C GLY A 126 -1.39 42.74 -10.77
N ALA A 127 -1.90 42.55 -9.54
CA ALA A 127 -2.76 43.52 -8.86
C ALA A 127 -2.02 44.84 -8.54
N LEU A 128 -0.77 44.77 -8.07
CA LEU A 128 0.09 45.94 -7.81
C LEU A 128 0.38 46.75 -9.09
N VAL A 129 0.69 46.08 -10.19
CA VAL A 129 0.92 46.71 -11.50
C VAL A 129 -0.37 47.36 -12.02
N TRP A 130 -1.51 46.69 -11.90
CA TRP A 130 -2.80 47.24 -12.32
C TRP A 130 -3.20 48.47 -11.49
N TYR A 131 -3.07 48.40 -10.17
CA TYR A 131 -3.38 49.49 -9.26
C TYR A 131 -2.50 50.72 -9.51
N SER A 132 -1.19 50.53 -9.66
CA SER A 132 -0.24 51.62 -9.94
C SER A 132 -0.50 52.30 -11.30
N ARG A 133 -0.92 51.54 -12.32
CA ARG A 133 -1.34 52.10 -13.62
C ARG A 133 -2.60 52.95 -13.53
N ARG A 134 -3.60 52.54 -12.74
CA ARG A 134 -4.82 53.34 -12.51
C ARG A 134 -4.52 54.66 -11.80
N LYS A 135 -3.68 54.64 -10.76
CA LYS A 135 -3.33 55.86 -10.00
C LYS A 135 -2.63 56.91 -10.87
N LYS A 136 -1.76 56.50 -11.79
CA LYS A 136 -1.08 57.42 -12.73
C LYS A 136 -2.02 58.06 -13.75
N LYS A 137 -3.11 57.41 -14.14
CA LYS A 137 -4.10 57.99 -15.06
C LYS A 137 -5.02 59.02 -14.40
N GLY A 138 -5.27 58.92 -13.09
CA GLY A 138 -6.14 59.85 -12.35
C GLY A 138 -5.46 61.15 -11.87
N SER A 139 -4.13 61.24 -11.92
CA SER A 139 -3.37 62.41 -11.44
C SER A 139 -3.04 63.44 -12.53
N LYS A 140 -3.59 63.27 -13.74
CA LYS A 140 -3.51 64.26 -14.83
C LYS A 140 -4.92 64.77 -15.10
N ALA A 141 -5.41 65.66 -14.24
CA ALA A 141 -6.59 66.50 -14.45
C ALA A 141 -6.30 67.84 -13.79
#